data_AF-N6U117-F1
#
_entry.id   AF-N6U117-F1
#
_cell.length_a   1.000
_cell.length_b   1.000
_cell.length_c   1.000
_cell.angle_alpha   90.00
_cell.angle_beta   90.00
_cell.angle_gamma   90.00
#
_symmetry.space_group_name_H-M   'P 1'
#
loop_
_entity.id
_entity.type
_entity.pdbx_description
1 polymer ?
#
loop_
_entity_poly.entity_id
_entity_poly.type
_entity_poly.pdbx_seq_one_letter_code
_entity_poly.pdbx_strand_id
1 'polypeptide(L)'
;MVSTKAALAEVRRHREMAVIIKAAYTLYDLDFLKLVYSISPKDPKIYLPEIEKLRAMDEIDLRFTMSLQGREFKNATRYLIRSSTKSDSFVIDFIRKYGTQYAAYHDVVPNHERFELVTLLYADYLGMKAQHNEAGLILERAGLKAAALVRYKIGRNWRKVVSLLNALEMQAVKKKETLTSLAQDLANHKQFDDAALVYEHYCSDHKAAIQLLIEANMFERALCVAQKYNSNYLIETAIQPRLKKYREELYDRMMELDKNFKEYTARLLTLRKQKYEKLISSTSVNVFGFEFDDTDLQSDDNISEYASIVSASSMATSSSRNSRSSTISSRNRRKLERKKINLRPGSVYEDIALIRQLYLLAMDLPSLCQEIRAFSFSLVDDNYEFTKKLRDDFATIYFAVRDAIPRIWSNIFLHAEPSGDPADIAVIGNRDEMDKQFLTPPQLEKLSNWHW
;
A
#
# COMPACT_ATOMS: atom_id res chain seq x y z
N MET A 1 -40.43 20.93 -37.66
CA MET A 1 -40.65 19.47 -37.52
C MET A 1 -40.03 18.62 -38.63
N VAL A 2 -40.10 19.00 -39.92
CA VAL A 2 -39.53 18.18 -41.02
C VAL A 2 -38.00 18.09 -40.94
N SER A 3 -37.32 19.23 -40.70
CA SER A 3 -35.85 19.28 -40.56
C SER A 3 -35.31 18.48 -39.36
N THR A 4 -36.01 18.50 -38.22
CA THR A 4 -35.60 17.76 -37.01
C THR A 4 -35.81 16.24 -37.14
N LYS A 5 -36.85 15.79 -37.86
CA LYS A 5 -37.04 14.36 -38.20
C LYS A 5 -35.94 13.84 -39.12
N ALA A 6 -35.57 14.61 -40.14
CA ALA A 6 -34.49 14.23 -41.06
C ALA A 6 -33.14 14.13 -40.33
N ALA A 7 -32.83 15.08 -39.45
CA ALA A 7 -31.63 15.04 -38.63
C ALA A 7 -31.58 13.82 -37.69
N LEU A 8 -32.70 13.46 -37.04
CA LEU A 8 -32.76 12.28 -36.17
C LEU A 8 -32.60 10.96 -36.96
N ALA A 9 -33.15 10.90 -38.18
CA ALA A 9 -32.99 9.74 -39.06
C ALA A 9 -31.52 9.53 -39.45
N GLU A 10 -30.76 10.62 -39.66
CA GLU A 10 -29.32 10.57 -39.90
C GLU A 10 -28.55 10.09 -38.67
N VAL A 11 -28.85 10.65 -37.48
CA VAL A 11 -28.21 10.22 -36.22
C VAL A 11 -28.46 8.73 -35.94
N ARG A 12 -29.65 8.22 -36.26
CA ARG A 12 -30.00 6.79 -36.13
C ARG A 12 -29.15 5.88 -37.01
N ARG A 13 -28.60 6.34 -38.14
CA ARG A 13 -27.69 5.54 -38.96
C ARG A 13 -26.35 5.25 -38.27
N HIS A 14 -25.98 6.10 -37.30
CA HIS A 14 -24.67 6.06 -36.65
C HIS A 14 -24.72 5.72 -35.15
N ARG A 15 -25.92 5.62 -34.56
CA ARG A 15 -26.13 5.36 -33.13
C ARG A 15 -27.32 4.44 -32.91
N GLU A 16 -27.21 3.56 -31.91
CA GLU A 16 -28.31 2.71 -31.48
C GLU A 16 -29.49 3.52 -30.96
N MET A 17 -30.71 3.07 -31.28
CA MET A 17 -31.94 3.76 -30.88
C MET A 17 -32.07 3.91 -29.35
N ALA A 18 -31.57 2.93 -28.59
CA ALA A 18 -31.54 2.98 -27.13
C ALA A 18 -30.73 4.16 -26.57
N VAL A 19 -29.64 4.54 -27.25
CA VAL A 19 -28.80 5.69 -26.86
C VAL A 19 -29.53 7.00 -27.13
N ILE A 20 -30.20 7.10 -28.28
CA ILE A 20 -30.98 8.29 -28.67
C ILE A 20 -32.15 8.51 -27.70
N ILE A 21 -32.86 7.43 -27.34
CA ILE A 21 -33.97 7.50 -26.36
C ILE A 21 -33.45 7.94 -24.98
N LYS A 22 -32.33 7.39 -24.51
CA LYS A 22 -31.72 7.82 -23.24
C LYS A 22 -31.36 9.31 -23.27
N ALA A 23 -30.74 9.79 -24.34
CA ALA A 23 -30.41 11.20 -24.50
C ALA A 23 -31.66 12.08 -24.52
N ALA A 24 -32.74 11.66 -25.19
CA ALA A 24 -34.00 12.39 -25.20
C ALA A 24 -34.59 12.59 -23.80
N TYR A 25 -34.48 11.58 -22.92
CA TYR A 25 -34.88 11.71 -21.52
C TYR A 25 -34.10 12.78 -20.73
N THR A 26 -32.84 13.05 -21.10
CA THR A 26 -32.00 14.05 -20.42
C THR A 26 -32.31 15.49 -20.81
N LEU A 27 -33.08 15.70 -21.89
CA LEU A 27 -33.47 17.03 -22.37
C LEU A 27 -34.69 17.60 -21.65
N TYR A 28 -35.44 16.76 -20.91
CA TYR A 28 -36.68 17.13 -20.22
C TYR A 28 -37.76 17.73 -21.14
N ASP A 29 -37.68 17.44 -22.44
CA ASP A 29 -38.65 17.87 -23.46
C ASP A 29 -39.52 16.68 -23.87
N LEU A 30 -40.79 16.69 -23.43
CA LEU A 30 -41.74 15.62 -23.71
C LEU A 30 -42.16 15.55 -25.17
N ASP A 31 -42.18 16.67 -25.89
CA ASP A 31 -42.56 16.70 -27.30
C ASP A 31 -41.42 16.19 -28.18
N PHE A 32 -40.17 16.51 -27.80
CA PHE A 32 -39.00 15.88 -28.40
C PHE A 32 -38.92 14.37 -28.08
N LEU A 33 -39.22 13.96 -26.84
CA LEU A 33 -39.27 12.54 -26.48
C LEU A 33 -40.35 11.80 -27.28
N LYS A 34 -41.53 12.40 -27.46
CA LYS A 34 -42.60 11.88 -28.33
C LYS A 34 -42.12 11.71 -29.78
N LEU A 35 -41.37 12.71 -30.29
CA LEU A 35 -40.80 12.66 -31.63
C LEU A 35 -39.80 11.50 -31.77
N VAL A 36 -38.90 11.33 -30.81
CA VAL A 36 -37.93 10.24 -30.78
C VAL A 36 -38.64 8.88 -30.75
N TYR A 37 -39.71 8.74 -29.95
CA TYR A 37 -40.50 7.51 -29.92
C TYR A 37 -41.22 7.22 -31.23
N SER A 38 -41.73 8.24 -31.92
CA SER A 38 -42.44 8.07 -33.20
C SER A 38 -41.58 7.46 -34.31
N ILE A 39 -40.26 7.57 -34.20
CA ILE A 39 -39.30 6.97 -35.15
C ILE A 39 -38.59 5.74 -34.57
N SER A 40 -38.99 5.30 -33.37
CA SER A 40 -38.52 4.08 -32.71
C SER A 40 -39.47 2.91 -33.02
N PRO A 41 -39.05 1.64 -32.81
CA PRO A 41 -39.95 0.50 -32.93
C PRO A 41 -40.96 0.34 -31.76
N LYS A 42 -41.05 1.29 -30.83
CA LYS A 42 -41.95 1.22 -29.67
C LYS A 42 -43.40 1.54 -30.10
N ASP A 43 -44.36 0.76 -29.63
CA ASP A 43 -45.79 0.93 -29.97
C ASP A 43 -46.36 2.24 -29.40
N PRO A 44 -47.04 3.09 -30.22
CA PRO A 44 -47.77 4.27 -29.75
C PRO A 44 -48.72 4.03 -28.58
N LYS A 45 -49.36 2.86 -28.51
CA LYS A 45 -50.25 2.49 -27.40
C LYS A 45 -49.51 2.35 -26.08
N ILE A 46 -48.20 2.15 -26.10
CA ILE A 46 -47.35 2.04 -24.91
C ILE A 46 -46.74 3.40 -24.55
N TYR A 47 -46.13 4.10 -25.52
CA TYR A 47 -45.40 5.34 -25.20
C TYR A 47 -46.29 6.58 -25.04
N LEU A 48 -47.47 6.63 -25.66
CA LEU A 48 -48.37 7.79 -25.51
C LEU A 48 -48.94 7.90 -24.08
N PRO A 49 -49.44 6.82 -23.44
CA PRO A 49 -49.86 6.89 -22.03
C PRO A 49 -48.71 7.20 -21.08
N GLU A 50 -47.50 6.72 -21.37
CA GLU A 50 -46.30 7.02 -20.58
C GLU A 50 -45.97 8.53 -20.60
N ILE A 51 -46.01 9.16 -21.78
CA ILE A 51 -45.80 10.61 -21.93
C ILE A 51 -46.91 11.41 -21.23
N GLU A 52 -48.16 10.97 -21.32
CA GLU A 52 -49.27 11.65 -20.64
C GLU A 52 -49.13 11.57 -19.12
N LYS A 53 -48.72 10.40 -18.60
CA LYS A 53 -48.41 10.23 -17.19
C LYS A 53 -47.27 11.14 -16.74
N LEU A 54 -46.22 11.30 -17.54
CA LEU A 54 -45.13 12.24 -17.26
C LEU A 54 -45.64 13.69 -17.26
N ARG A 55 -46.47 14.06 -18.24
CA ARG A 55 -47.04 15.41 -18.37
C ARG A 55 -47.89 15.83 -17.17
N ALA A 56 -48.51 14.86 -16.48
CA ALA A 56 -49.32 15.09 -15.29
C ALA A 56 -48.51 15.25 -13.98
N MET A 57 -47.20 15.00 -13.98
CA MET A 57 -46.34 15.16 -12.79
C MET A 57 -45.98 16.62 -12.55
N ASP A 58 -45.67 16.98 -11.29
CA ASP A 58 -44.98 18.24 -11.01
C ASP A 58 -43.57 18.24 -11.63
N GLU A 59 -42.97 19.43 -11.76
CA GLU A 59 -41.70 19.59 -12.47
C GLU A 59 -40.56 18.77 -11.83
N ILE A 60 -40.52 18.64 -10.50
CA ILE A 60 -39.44 17.93 -9.81
C ILE A 60 -39.59 16.43 -10.03
N ASP A 61 -40.80 15.90 -9.85
CA ASP A 61 -41.08 14.48 -10.07
C ASP A 61 -40.96 14.07 -11.55
N LEU A 62 -41.33 14.97 -12.47
CA LEU A 62 -41.09 14.80 -13.91
C LEU A 62 -39.60 14.63 -14.19
N ARG A 63 -38.78 15.59 -13.74
CA ARG A 63 -37.32 15.58 -13.99
C ARG A 63 -36.63 14.42 -13.30
N PHE A 64 -37.08 14.03 -12.10
CA PHE A 64 -36.63 12.81 -11.43
C PHE A 64 -36.93 11.57 -12.27
N THR A 65 -38.18 11.39 -12.68
CA THR A 65 -38.63 10.21 -13.43
C THR A 65 -37.95 10.11 -14.78
N MET A 66 -37.84 11.23 -15.51
CA MET A 66 -37.12 11.28 -16.78
C MET A 66 -35.62 10.98 -16.62
N SER A 67 -34.95 11.57 -15.61
CA SER A 67 -33.54 11.26 -15.34
C SER A 67 -33.31 9.78 -15.02
N LEU A 68 -34.23 9.17 -14.27
CA LEU A 68 -34.20 7.74 -13.96
C LEU A 68 -34.33 6.87 -15.21
N GLN A 69 -35.28 7.18 -16.10
CA GLN A 69 -35.45 6.48 -17.39
C GLN A 69 -34.24 6.66 -18.32
N GLY A 70 -33.64 7.86 -18.30
CA GLY A 70 -32.39 8.16 -19.01
C GLY A 70 -31.15 7.46 -18.46
N ARG A 71 -31.25 6.79 -17.30
CA ARG A 71 -30.13 6.22 -16.52
C ARG A 71 -29.12 7.25 -16.02
N GLU A 72 -29.53 8.50 -15.86
CA GLU A 72 -28.74 9.59 -15.29
C GLU A 72 -28.96 9.67 -13.77
N PHE A 73 -28.48 8.65 -13.03
CA PHE A 73 -28.81 8.50 -11.61
C PHE A 73 -28.34 9.66 -10.73
N LYS A 74 -27.21 10.31 -11.09
CA LYS A 74 -26.73 11.52 -10.38
C LYS A 74 -27.71 12.66 -10.50
N ASN A 75 -28.23 12.93 -11.69
CA ASN A 75 -29.24 13.96 -11.92
C ASN A 75 -30.59 13.56 -11.31
N ALA A 76 -30.99 12.28 -11.42
CA ALA A 76 -32.19 11.79 -10.74
C ALA A 76 -32.11 12.07 -9.23
N THR A 77 -30.96 11.84 -8.62
CA THR A 77 -30.73 12.12 -7.19
C THR A 77 -30.92 13.60 -6.84
N ARG A 78 -30.48 14.53 -7.70
CA ARG A 78 -30.65 15.97 -7.50
C ARG A 78 -32.11 16.39 -7.35
N TYR A 79 -32.96 15.87 -8.22
CA TYR A 79 -34.40 16.13 -8.17
C TYR A 79 -35.06 15.39 -7.02
N LEU A 80 -34.65 14.13 -6.80
CA LEU A 80 -35.20 13.30 -5.73
C LEU A 80 -35.06 13.94 -4.35
N ILE A 81 -33.91 14.55 -4.04
CA ILE A 81 -33.67 15.23 -2.76
C ILE A 81 -34.62 16.42 -2.56
N ARG A 82 -35.03 17.08 -3.64
CA ARG A 82 -35.93 18.24 -3.63
C ARG A 82 -37.41 17.87 -3.74
N SER A 83 -37.73 16.60 -4.00
CA SER A 83 -39.11 16.15 -4.14
C SER A 83 -39.79 16.07 -2.78
N SER A 84 -40.88 16.80 -2.61
CA SER A 84 -41.72 16.78 -1.41
C SER A 84 -42.65 15.56 -1.34
N THR A 85 -42.80 14.80 -2.44
CA THR A 85 -43.73 13.67 -2.52
C THR A 85 -43.10 12.33 -2.14
N LYS A 86 -41.76 12.24 -2.15
CA LYS A 86 -41.04 11.00 -1.80
C LYS A 86 -40.71 10.95 -0.32
N SER A 87 -40.87 9.78 0.30
CA SER A 87 -40.44 9.58 1.68
C SER A 87 -38.91 9.51 1.79
N ASP A 88 -38.38 9.89 2.95
CA ASP A 88 -36.96 9.78 3.24
C ASP A 88 -36.41 8.36 3.08
N SER A 89 -37.20 7.34 3.42
CA SER A 89 -36.85 5.93 3.18
C SER A 89 -36.58 5.63 1.72
N PHE A 90 -37.45 6.10 0.82
CA PHE A 90 -37.28 5.92 -0.62
C PHE A 90 -36.03 6.66 -1.14
N VAL A 91 -35.76 7.86 -0.63
CA VAL A 91 -34.56 8.64 -0.98
C VAL A 91 -33.29 7.90 -0.55
N ILE A 92 -33.26 7.39 0.68
CA ILE A 92 -32.13 6.62 1.22
C ILE A 92 -31.86 5.37 0.36
N ASP A 93 -32.90 4.58 0.09
CA ASP A 93 -32.77 3.34 -0.68
C ASP A 93 -32.29 3.61 -2.11
N PHE A 94 -32.81 4.66 -2.74
CA PHE A 94 -32.37 5.07 -4.08
C PHE A 94 -30.89 5.46 -4.10
N ILE A 95 -30.46 6.35 -3.20
CA ILE A 95 -29.08 6.84 -3.15
C ILE A 95 -28.10 5.69 -2.89
N ARG A 96 -28.43 4.77 -1.98
CA ARG A 96 -27.61 3.59 -1.69
C ARG A 96 -27.54 2.64 -2.87
N LYS A 97 -28.69 2.34 -3.50
CA LYS A 97 -28.79 1.43 -4.65
C LYS A 97 -27.94 1.89 -5.83
N TYR A 98 -27.93 3.19 -6.12
CA TYR A 98 -27.22 3.74 -7.29
C TYR A 98 -25.87 4.37 -6.98
N GLY A 99 -25.42 4.36 -5.71
CA GLY A 99 -24.12 4.87 -5.31
C GLY A 99 -23.95 6.38 -5.54
N THR A 100 -25.01 7.17 -5.34
CA THR A 100 -25.05 8.61 -5.66
C THR A 100 -24.85 9.52 -4.45
N GLN A 101 -24.30 9.02 -3.35
CA GLN A 101 -24.10 9.77 -2.10
C GLN A 101 -23.30 11.07 -2.30
N TYR A 102 -22.25 11.02 -3.12
CA TYR A 102 -21.45 12.20 -3.44
C TYR A 102 -22.29 13.28 -4.14
N ALA A 103 -23.04 12.90 -5.18
CA ALA A 103 -23.90 13.84 -5.89
C ALA A 103 -24.95 14.43 -4.94
N ALA A 104 -25.59 13.56 -4.15
CA ALA A 104 -26.56 13.98 -3.15
C ALA A 104 -26.01 15.08 -2.23
N TYR A 105 -24.85 14.84 -1.61
CA TYR A 105 -24.23 15.77 -0.66
C TYR A 105 -23.79 17.09 -1.29
N HIS A 106 -23.25 17.06 -2.51
CA HIS A 106 -22.82 18.28 -3.19
C HIS A 106 -23.96 19.14 -3.71
N ASP A 107 -25.13 18.57 -3.94
CA ASP A 107 -26.29 19.30 -4.48
C ASP A 107 -27.29 19.75 -3.40
N VAL A 108 -27.17 19.26 -2.16
CA VAL A 108 -28.02 19.68 -1.04
C VAL A 108 -27.43 20.91 -0.33
N VAL A 109 -28.26 21.90 -0.01
CA VAL A 109 -27.84 23.10 0.71
C VAL A 109 -27.99 22.91 2.23
N PRO A 110 -27.15 23.55 3.07
CA PRO A 110 -27.19 23.39 4.53
C PRO A 110 -28.56 23.62 5.20
N ASN A 111 -29.38 24.53 4.66
CA ASN A 111 -30.71 24.85 5.22
C ASN A 111 -31.84 23.93 4.70
N HIS A 112 -31.52 22.92 3.90
CA HIS A 112 -32.51 22.00 3.35
C HIS A 112 -32.94 20.97 4.41
N GLU A 113 -34.23 20.61 4.45
CA GLU A 113 -34.79 19.63 5.39
C GLU A 113 -34.02 18.29 5.43
N ARG A 114 -33.62 17.80 4.25
CA ARG A 114 -32.84 16.56 4.09
C ARG A 114 -31.31 16.72 4.19
N PHE A 115 -30.79 17.88 4.58
CA PHE A 115 -29.34 18.12 4.65
C PHE A 115 -28.64 17.14 5.59
N GLU A 116 -29.20 16.94 6.79
CA GLU A 116 -28.68 15.99 7.77
C GLU A 116 -28.68 14.55 7.24
N LEU A 117 -29.81 14.10 6.68
CA LEU A 117 -29.96 12.76 6.10
C LEU A 117 -28.89 12.48 5.02
N VAL A 118 -28.74 13.41 4.08
CA VAL A 118 -27.79 13.26 2.97
C VAL A 118 -26.35 13.29 3.48
N THR A 119 -26.06 14.14 4.48
CA THR A 119 -24.73 14.20 5.11
C THR A 119 -24.39 12.88 5.79
N LEU A 120 -25.32 12.26 6.51
CA LEU A 120 -25.14 10.95 7.13
C LEU A 120 -24.85 9.86 6.09
N LEU A 121 -25.63 9.83 4.99
CA LEU A 121 -25.40 8.87 3.91
C LEU A 121 -24.01 9.03 3.26
N TYR A 122 -23.56 10.26 3.06
CA TYR A 122 -22.24 10.51 2.49
C TYR A 122 -21.12 10.18 3.48
N ALA A 123 -21.30 10.46 4.77
CA ALA A 123 -20.35 10.06 5.81
C ALA A 123 -20.23 8.54 5.94
N ASP A 124 -21.34 7.81 5.82
CA ASP A 124 -21.34 6.35 5.77
C ASP A 124 -20.56 5.82 4.57
N TYR A 125 -20.77 6.41 3.40
CA TYR A 125 -20.04 6.06 2.18
C TYR A 125 -18.53 6.31 2.31
N LEU A 126 -18.12 7.45 2.88
CA LEU A 126 -16.70 7.73 3.18
C LEU A 126 -16.14 6.71 4.19
N GLY A 127 -16.93 6.34 5.21
CA GLY A 127 -16.59 5.30 6.16
C GLY A 127 -16.33 3.94 5.50
N MET A 128 -17.15 3.53 4.52
CA MET A 128 -16.94 2.29 3.74
C MET A 128 -15.64 2.32 2.93
N LYS A 129 -15.11 3.51 2.60
CA LYS A 129 -13.83 3.72 1.93
C LYS A 129 -12.65 3.90 2.88
N ALA A 130 -12.84 3.66 4.18
CA ALA A 130 -11.87 3.94 5.23
C ALA A 130 -11.46 5.42 5.36
N GLN A 131 -12.21 6.35 4.77
CA GLN A 131 -12.01 7.80 4.85
C GLN A 131 -12.74 8.37 6.09
N HIS A 132 -12.36 7.87 7.27
CA HIS A 132 -13.08 8.16 8.52
C HIS A 132 -12.91 9.60 9.00
N ASN A 133 -11.76 10.22 8.73
CA ASN A 133 -11.49 11.59 9.15
C ASN A 133 -12.25 12.60 8.28
N GLU A 134 -12.36 12.33 6.99
CA GLU A 134 -13.19 13.09 6.05
C GLU A 134 -14.68 12.93 6.38
N ALA A 135 -15.12 11.72 6.74
CA ALA A 135 -16.47 11.48 7.24
C ALA A 135 -16.76 12.29 8.52
N GLY A 136 -15.82 12.29 9.48
CA GLY A 136 -15.91 13.10 10.69
C GLY A 136 -16.02 14.59 10.39
N LEU A 137 -15.25 15.10 9.42
CA LEU A 137 -15.22 16.51 9.04
C LEU A 137 -16.57 17.00 8.52
N ILE A 138 -17.20 16.26 7.61
CA ILE A 138 -18.50 16.67 7.05
C ILE A 138 -19.61 16.61 8.10
N LEU A 139 -19.57 15.63 9.01
CA LEU A 139 -20.52 15.52 10.12
C LEU A 139 -20.35 16.67 11.11
N GLU A 140 -19.10 17.01 11.46
CA GLU A 140 -18.80 18.13 12.36
C GLU A 140 -19.29 19.46 11.76
N ARG A 141 -19.05 19.69 10.45
CA ARG A 141 -19.56 20.87 9.73
C ARG A 141 -21.08 20.95 9.70
N ALA A 142 -21.77 19.81 9.70
CA ALA A 142 -23.22 19.73 9.77
C ALA A 142 -23.77 19.85 11.21
N GLY A 143 -22.91 20.07 12.21
CA GLY A 143 -23.33 20.15 13.62
C GLY A 143 -23.60 18.79 14.28
N LEU A 144 -23.40 17.68 13.55
CA LEU A 144 -23.64 16.30 14.01
C LEU A 144 -22.46 15.78 14.85
N LYS A 145 -22.17 16.49 15.95
CA LYS A 145 -20.99 16.27 16.80
C LYS A 145 -20.85 14.83 17.31
N ALA A 146 -21.94 14.20 17.73
CA ALA A 146 -21.93 12.83 18.25
C ALA A 146 -21.55 11.81 17.16
N ALA A 147 -22.10 11.96 15.95
CA ALA A 147 -21.75 11.11 14.80
C ALA A 147 -20.30 11.36 14.35
N ALA A 148 -19.86 12.62 14.33
CA ALA A 148 -18.48 12.99 14.02
C ALA A 148 -17.49 12.36 15.01
N LEU A 149 -17.81 12.36 16.31
CA LEU A 149 -16.99 11.75 17.36
C LEU A 149 -16.77 10.25 17.08
N VAL A 150 -17.82 9.51 16.71
CA VAL A 150 -17.71 8.09 16.37
C VAL A 150 -16.76 7.90 15.18
N ARG A 151 -16.88 8.72 14.13
CA ARG A 151 -16.00 8.63 12.95
C ARG A 151 -14.55 8.98 13.28
N TYR A 152 -14.30 10.02 14.06
CA TYR A 152 -12.95 10.40 14.46
C TYR A 152 -12.28 9.40 15.40
N LYS A 153 -13.05 8.68 16.24
CA LYS A 153 -12.52 7.55 17.02
C LYS A 153 -11.99 6.45 16.10
N ILE A 154 -12.77 6.03 15.11
CA ILE A 154 -12.35 5.00 14.13
C ILE A 154 -11.16 5.50 13.28
N GLY A 155 -11.18 6.78 12.90
CA GLY A 155 -10.10 7.43 12.16
C GLY A 155 -8.86 7.77 12.98
N ARG A 156 -8.82 7.43 14.28
CA ARG A 156 -7.72 7.69 15.21
C ARG A 156 -7.30 9.16 15.31
N ASN A 157 -8.19 10.11 15.02
CA ASN A 157 -7.90 11.53 15.13
C ASN A 157 -8.15 12.02 16.56
N TRP A 158 -7.20 11.75 17.45
CA TRP A 158 -7.33 12.02 18.88
C TRP A 158 -7.54 13.50 19.20
N ARG A 159 -6.96 14.41 18.42
CA ARG A 159 -7.13 15.86 18.60
C ARG A 159 -8.61 16.26 18.41
N LYS A 160 -9.24 15.74 17.35
CA LYS A 160 -10.67 15.95 17.10
C LYS A 160 -11.56 15.24 18.13
N VAL A 161 -11.19 14.04 18.54
CA VAL A 161 -11.90 13.32 19.63
C VAL A 161 -11.90 14.16 20.91
N VAL A 162 -10.73 14.60 21.38
CA VAL A 162 -10.62 15.45 22.58
C VAL A 162 -11.49 16.71 22.45
N SER A 163 -11.39 17.41 21.32
CA SER A 163 -12.17 18.62 21.04
C SER A 163 -13.68 18.37 21.12
N LEU A 164 -14.16 17.28 20.52
CA LEU A 164 -15.58 16.93 20.52
C LEU A 164 -16.07 16.43 21.88
N LEU A 165 -15.27 15.68 22.63
CA LEU A 165 -15.60 15.27 23.99
C LEU A 165 -15.82 16.49 24.91
N ASN A 166 -15.01 17.54 24.74
CA ASN A 166 -15.20 18.81 25.45
C ASN A 166 -16.46 19.55 24.98
N ALA A 167 -16.65 19.65 23.66
CA ALA A 167 -17.78 20.36 23.06
C ALA A 167 -19.14 19.69 23.28
N LEU A 168 -19.15 18.42 23.72
CA LEU A 168 -20.33 17.64 24.11
C LEU A 168 -20.50 17.56 25.64
N GLU A 169 -19.64 18.25 26.42
CA GLU A 169 -19.69 18.30 27.88
C GLU A 169 -19.76 16.90 28.53
N MET A 170 -19.02 15.94 27.96
CA MET A 170 -19.04 14.57 28.47
C MET A 170 -18.45 14.48 29.87
N GLN A 171 -19.08 13.65 30.71
CA GLN A 171 -18.61 13.36 32.07
C GLN A 171 -17.13 12.92 32.07
N ALA A 172 -16.36 13.42 33.04
CA ALA A 172 -14.93 13.19 33.14
C ALA A 172 -14.54 11.70 33.09
N VAL A 173 -15.34 10.84 33.74
CA VAL A 173 -15.12 9.37 33.75
C VAL A 173 -15.23 8.79 32.33
N LYS A 174 -16.34 9.03 31.63
CA LYS A 174 -16.57 8.53 30.26
C LYS A 174 -15.56 9.11 29.26
N LYS A 175 -15.15 10.37 29.47
CA LYS A 175 -14.11 11.03 28.67
C LYS A 175 -12.78 10.29 28.84
N LYS A 176 -12.37 10.00 30.08
CA LYS A 176 -11.14 9.23 30.36
C LYS A 176 -11.21 7.82 29.77
N GLU A 177 -12.31 7.09 29.95
CA GLU A 177 -12.50 5.75 29.36
C GLU A 177 -12.35 5.77 27.83
N THR A 178 -12.98 6.75 27.17
CA THR A 178 -12.91 6.90 25.71
C THR A 178 -11.48 7.19 25.23
N LEU A 179 -10.76 8.05 25.94
CA LEU A 179 -9.40 8.44 25.59
C LEU A 179 -8.38 7.32 25.87
N THR A 180 -8.54 6.58 26.97
CA THR A 180 -7.73 5.39 27.27
C THR A 180 -7.91 4.33 26.17
N SER A 181 -9.16 4.04 25.77
CA SER A 181 -9.43 3.11 24.66
C SER A 181 -8.82 3.59 23.34
N LEU A 182 -8.88 4.90 23.06
CA LEU A 182 -8.27 5.48 21.87
C LEU A 182 -6.73 5.42 21.89
N ALA A 183 -6.11 5.69 23.05
CA ALA A 183 -4.67 5.58 23.22
C ALA A 183 -4.18 4.14 22.97
N GLN A 184 -4.94 3.14 23.43
CA GLN A 184 -4.65 1.75 23.11
C GLN A 184 -4.76 1.46 21.60
N ASP A 185 -5.78 1.98 20.91
CA ASP A 185 -5.91 1.80 19.46
C ASP A 185 -4.77 2.48 18.69
N LEU A 186 -4.34 3.67 19.13
CA LEU A 186 -3.16 4.37 18.59
C LEU A 186 -1.89 3.53 18.77
N ALA A 187 -1.67 2.97 19.96
CA ALA A 187 -0.54 2.10 20.26
C ALA A 187 -0.51 0.84 19.37
N ASN A 188 -1.67 0.19 19.18
CA ASN A 188 -1.81 -0.98 18.29
C ASN A 188 -1.44 -0.66 16.83
N HIS A 189 -1.57 0.60 16.41
CA HIS A 189 -1.19 1.10 15.09
C HIS A 189 0.20 1.77 15.06
N LYS A 190 1.04 1.53 16.08
CA LYS A 190 2.41 2.06 16.22
C LYS A 190 2.49 3.60 16.31
N GLN A 191 1.40 4.28 16.66
CA GLN A 191 1.37 5.72 16.90
C GLN A 191 1.71 6.01 18.38
N PHE A 192 2.90 5.62 18.81
CA PHE A 192 3.30 5.60 20.23
C PHE A 192 3.40 7.00 20.85
N ASP A 193 3.94 8.00 20.14
CA ASP A 193 4.01 9.37 20.64
C ASP A 193 2.62 9.98 20.90
N ASP A 194 1.71 9.83 19.93
CA ASP A 194 0.33 10.30 20.06
C ASP A 194 -0.39 9.58 21.21
N ALA A 195 -0.23 8.26 21.34
CA ALA A 195 -0.80 7.48 22.43
C ALA A 195 -0.26 7.91 23.79
N ALA A 196 1.06 8.09 23.92
CA ALA A 196 1.70 8.56 25.14
C ALA A 196 1.23 9.96 25.53
N LEU A 197 1.08 10.88 24.56
CA LEU A 197 0.51 12.21 24.79
C LEU A 197 -0.94 12.14 25.29
N VAL A 198 -1.75 11.24 24.73
CA VAL A 198 -3.14 11.04 25.19
C VAL A 198 -3.16 10.53 26.63
N TYR A 199 -2.37 9.51 26.96
CA TYR A 199 -2.25 8.98 28.33
C TYR A 199 -1.78 10.07 29.32
N GLU A 200 -0.67 10.74 28.99
CA GLU A 200 -0.03 11.71 29.86
C GLU A 200 -0.92 12.94 30.10
N HIS A 201 -1.38 13.60 29.03
CA HIS A 201 -2.00 14.92 29.13
C HIS A 201 -3.51 14.87 29.30
N TYR A 202 -4.19 13.87 28.73
CA TYR A 202 -5.65 13.86 28.69
C TYR A 202 -6.29 12.79 29.59
N CYS A 203 -5.57 11.73 29.92
CA CYS A 203 -5.99 10.74 30.94
C CYS A 203 -5.35 10.99 32.32
N SER A 204 -4.36 11.89 32.39
CA SER A 204 -3.54 12.15 33.58
C SER A 204 -2.89 10.88 34.13
N ASP A 205 -2.52 9.96 33.23
CA ASP A 205 -1.92 8.67 33.55
C ASP A 205 -0.51 8.58 32.95
N HIS A 206 0.42 9.29 33.59
CA HIS A 206 1.83 9.29 33.20
C HIS A 206 2.48 7.91 33.38
N LYS A 207 1.99 7.07 34.29
CA LYS A 207 2.52 5.72 34.50
C LYS A 207 2.21 4.82 33.30
N ALA A 208 0.97 4.85 32.81
CA ALA A 208 0.59 4.16 31.58
C ALA A 208 1.37 4.69 30.36
N ALA A 209 1.58 6.02 30.27
CA ALA A 209 2.39 6.62 29.21
C ALA A 209 3.85 6.11 29.24
N ILE A 210 4.48 6.10 30.42
CA ILE A 210 5.85 5.60 30.61
C ILE A 210 5.94 4.12 30.23
N GLN A 211 5.01 3.29 30.73
CA GLN A 211 4.98 1.85 30.43
C GLN A 211 4.87 1.59 28.93
N LEU A 212 3.96 2.30 28.24
CA LEU A 212 3.81 2.21 26.79
C LEU A 212 5.12 2.57 26.06
N LEU A 213 5.78 3.66 26.47
CA LEU A 213 7.03 4.10 25.85
C LEU A 213 8.18 3.11 26.08
N ILE A 214 8.23 2.46 27.24
CA ILE A 214 9.18 1.38 27.54
C ILE A 214 8.94 0.18 26.63
N GLU A 215 7.68 -0.22 26.45
CA GLU A 215 7.29 -1.33 25.55
C GLU A 215 7.60 -1.01 24.08
N ALA A 216 7.51 0.26 23.70
CA ALA A 216 7.86 0.76 22.36
C ALA A 216 9.36 1.05 22.16
N ASN A 217 10.22 0.78 23.16
CA ASN A 217 11.65 1.11 23.16
C ASN A 217 11.98 2.60 22.98
N MET A 218 11.05 3.49 23.32
CA MET A 218 11.20 4.95 23.24
C MET A 218 11.77 5.51 24.55
N PHE A 219 12.98 5.06 24.92
CA PHE A 219 13.56 5.30 26.24
C PHE A 219 13.82 6.77 26.55
N GLU A 220 14.29 7.57 25.59
CA GLU A 220 14.51 9.02 25.77
C GLU A 220 13.21 9.72 26.18
N ARG A 221 12.10 9.41 25.49
CA ARG A 221 10.78 9.94 25.81
C ARG A 221 10.28 9.43 27.16
N ALA A 222 10.46 8.15 27.45
CA ALA A 222 10.09 7.56 28.74
C ALA A 222 10.81 8.23 29.91
N LEU A 223 12.12 8.48 29.77
CA LEU A 223 12.94 9.19 30.76
C LEU A 223 12.49 10.63 30.94
N CYS A 224 12.24 11.36 29.85
CA CYS A 224 11.74 12.73 29.90
C CYS A 224 10.42 12.83 30.68
N VAL A 225 9.47 11.92 30.40
CA VAL A 225 8.19 11.87 31.14
C VAL A 225 8.42 11.47 32.60
N ALA A 226 9.24 10.45 32.87
CA ALA A 226 9.52 10.02 34.24
C ALA A 226 10.18 11.13 35.08
N GLN A 227 11.15 11.86 34.53
CA GLN A 227 11.81 12.99 35.17
C GLN A 227 10.83 14.14 35.42
N LYS A 228 10.00 14.49 34.43
CA LYS A 228 8.97 15.53 34.57
C LYS A 228 8.03 15.29 35.75
N TYR A 229 7.67 14.03 36.02
CA TYR A 229 6.81 13.65 37.14
C TYR A 229 7.58 13.11 38.35
N ASN A 230 8.89 13.34 38.46
CA ASN A 230 9.75 12.90 39.57
C ASN A 230 9.61 11.40 39.91
N SER A 231 9.36 10.56 38.89
CA SER A 231 9.10 9.13 39.04
C SER A 231 10.40 8.33 39.02
N ASN A 232 11.37 8.69 39.87
CA ASN A 232 12.69 8.07 39.93
C ASN A 232 12.63 6.55 40.16
N TYR A 233 11.65 6.09 40.95
CA TYR A 233 11.39 4.67 41.14
C TYR A 233 11.19 3.92 39.80
N LEU A 234 10.38 4.46 38.88
CA LEU A 234 10.15 3.82 37.57
C LEU A 234 11.39 3.85 36.68
N ILE A 235 12.23 4.89 36.83
CA ILE A 235 13.52 4.95 36.14
C ILE A 235 14.38 3.74 36.56
N GLU A 236 14.51 3.52 37.86
CA GLU A 236 15.34 2.44 38.42
C GLU A 236 14.75 1.05 38.21
N THR A 237 13.44 0.86 38.39
CA THR A 237 12.83 -0.48 38.39
C THR A 237 12.33 -0.94 37.03
N ALA A 238 12.03 -0.04 36.09
CA ALA A 238 11.43 -0.39 34.81
C ALA A 238 12.28 0.07 33.62
N ILE A 239 12.65 1.35 33.55
CA ILE A 239 13.36 1.92 32.40
C ILE A 239 14.78 1.36 32.30
N GLN A 240 15.58 1.49 33.37
CA GLN A 240 16.99 1.07 33.37
C GLN A 240 17.18 -0.43 33.09
N PRO A 241 16.43 -1.37 33.71
CA PRO A 241 16.55 -2.79 33.39
C PRO A 241 16.17 -3.10 31.94
N ARG A 242 15.08 -2.49 31.42
CA ARG A 242 14.67 -2.70 30.03
C ARG A 242 15.68 -2.13 29.05
N LEU A 243 16.24 -0.96 29.34
CA LEU A 243 17.29 -0.31 28.54
C LEU A 243 18.53 -1.19 28.47
N LYS A 244 18.99 -1.75 29.60
CA LYS A 244 20.11 -2.70 29.65
C LYS A 244 19.83 -3.95 28.83
N LYS A 245 18.63 -4.52 28.91
CA LYS A 245 18.27 -5.68 28.09
C LYS A 245 18.22 -5.35 26.60
N TYR A 246 17.62 -4.21 26.24
CA TYR A 246 17.49 -3.78 24.84
C TYR A 246 18.85 -3.54 24.19
N ARG A 247 19.84 -3.04 24.94
CA ARG A 247 21.19 -2.83 24.42
C ARG A 247 21.85 -4.15 23.99
N GLU A 248 21.61 -5.22 24.73
CA GLU A 248 22.15 -6.56 24.46
C GLU A 248 21.44 -7.14 23.24
N GLU A 249 20.11 -7.03 23.18
CA GLU A 249 19.30 -7.38 22.00
C GLU A 249 19.74 -6.61 20.72
N LEU A 250 20.08 -5.32 20.86
CA LEU A 250 20.56 -4.47 19.77
C LEU A 250 21.96 -4.89 19.28
N TYR A 251 22.87 -5.18 20.22
CA TYR A 251 24.22 -5.65 19.90
C TYR A 251 24.18 -7.03 19.21
N ASP A 252 23.41 -7.97 19.75
CA ASP A 252 23.29 -9.32 19.19
C ASP A 252 22.74 -9.28 17.76
N ARG A 253 21.69 -8.49 17.51
CA ARG A 253 21.13 -8.30 16.17
C ARG A 253 22.12 -7.66 15.20
N MET A 254 22.91 -6.69 15.65
CA MET A 254 23.95 -6.06 14.85
C MET A 254 25.03 -7.09 14.45
N MET A 255 25.49 -7.90 15.40
CA MET A 255 26.50 -8.94 15.16
C MET A 255 25.96 -10.07 14.27
N GLU A 256 24.69 -10.44 14.43
CA GLU A 256 24.02 -11.42 13.56
C GLU A 256 23.91 -10.91 12.12
N LEU A 257 23.56 -9.62 11.93
CA LEU A 257 23.53 -8.99 10.62
C LEU A 257 24.91 -9.05 9.95
N ASP A 258 25.97 -8.66 10.66
CA ASP A 258 27.34 -8.71 10.15
C ASP A 258 27.78 -10.13 9.77
N LYS A 259 27.50 -11.10 10.65
CA LYS A 259 27.79 -12.52 10.40
C LYS A 259 27.07 -13.00 9.13
N ASN A 260 25.75 -12.82 9.06
CA ASN A 260 24.94 -13.26 7.92
C ASN A 260 25.40 -12.58 6.62
N PHE A 261 25.69 -11.28 6.66
CA PHE A 261 26.16 -10.53 5.50
C PHE A 261 27.50 -11.07 4.99
N LYS A 262 28.45 -11.35 5.89
CA LYS A 262 29.76 -11.94 5.53
C LYS A 262 29.61 -13.34 4.94
N GLU A 263 28.81 -14.21 5.57
CA GLU A 263 28.57 -15.58 5.11
C GLU A 263 27.92 -15.60 3.72
N TYR A 264 26.88 -14.79 3.50
CA TYR A 264 26.18 -14.71 2.21
C TYR A 264 27.03 -14.08 1.12
N THR A 265 27.84 -13.07 1.45
CA THR A 265 28.79 -12.47 0.50
C THR A 265 29.85 -13.49 0.08
N ALA A 266 30.45 -14.19 1.04
CA ALA A 266 31.43 -15.24 0.75
C ALA A 266 30.82 -16.35 -0.12
N ARG A 267 29.62 -16.84 0.24
CA ARG A 267 28.91 -17.87 -0.52
C ARG A 267 28.61 -17.45 -1.95
N LEU A 268 28.15 -16.21 -2.15
CA LEU A 268 27.87 -15.68 -3.48
C LEU A 268 29.13 -15.64 -4.36
N LEU A 269 30.27 -15.24 -3.80
CA LEU A 269 31.54 -15.22 -4.52
C LEU A 269 32.02 -16.63 -4.87
N THR A 270 31.90 -17.59 -3.94
CA THR A 270 32.20 -19.00 -4.21
C THR A 270 31.29 -19.57 -5.30
N LEU A 271 29.99 -19.27 -5.28
CA LEU A 271 29.05 -19.70 -6.31
C LEU A 271 29.40 -19.16 -7.70
N ARG A 272 29.74 -17.86 -7.80
CA ARG A 272 30.18 -17.25 -9.06
C ARG A 272 31.44 -17.95 -9.59
N LYS A 273 32.41 -18.24 -8.71
CA LYS A 273 33.62 -18.98 -9.08
C LYS A 273 33.31 -20.40 -9.55
N GLN A 274 32.42 -21.12 -8.86
CA GLN A 274 32.01 -22.48 -9.24
C GLN A 274 31.27 -22.50 -10.59
N LYS A 275 30.39 -21.51 -10.85
CA LYS A 275 29.72 -21.34 -12.15
C LYS A 275 30.74 -21.09 -13.27
N TYR A 276 31.73 -20.25 -13.02
CA TYR A 276 32.82 -19.97 -13.96
C TYR A 276 33.68 -21.21 -14.26
N GLU A 277 34.14 -21.93 -13.23
CA GLU A 277 34.94 -23.16 -13.38
C GLU A 277 34.16 -24.22 -14.19
N LYS A 278 32.86 -24.40 -13.90
CA LYS A 278 31.99 -25.33 -14.64
C LYS A 278 31.86 -24.95 -16.12
N LEU A 279 31.73 -23.65 -16.43
CA LEU A 279 31.67 -23.18 -17.81
C LEU A 279 32.98 -23.48 -18.56
N ILE A 280 34.13 -23.17 -17.98
CA ILE A 280 35.44 -23.43 -18.61
C ILE A 280 35.66 -24.92 -18.84
N SER A 281 35.36 -25.77 -17.86
CA SER A 281 35.49 -27.22 -18.02
C SER A 281 34.61 -27.72 -19.17
N SER A 282 33.36 -27.25 -19.28
CA SER A 282 32.47 -27.62 -20.40
C SER A 282 32.94 -27.12 -21.76
N THR A 283 33.57 -25.94 -21.84
CA THR A 283 34.14 -25.42 -23.09
C THR A 283 35.41 -26.18 -23.49
N SER A 284 36.24 -26.59 -22.53
CA SER A 284 37.49 -27.33 -22.80
C SER A 284 37.26 -28.77 -23.29
N VAL A 285 36.16 -29.40 -22.88
CA VAL A 285 35.77 -30.76 -23.34
C VAL A 285 35.29 -30.74 -24.80
N ASN A 286 34.73 -29.62 -25.28
CA ASN A 286 34.34 -29.47 -26.68
C ASN A 286 35.51 -29.19 -27.65
N VAL A 287 36.73 -28.97 -27.17
CA VAL A 287 37.92 -28.69 -28.01
C VAL A 287 38.74 -29.96 -28.30
N PHE A 288 38.57 -31.05 -27.54
CA PHE A 288 39.12 -32.36 -27.87
C PHE A 288 38.00 -33.25 -28.39
N GLY A 289 37.83 -33.28 -29.71
CA GLY A 289 36.79 -34.04 -30.41
C GLY A 289 36.72 -35.49 -29.95
N PHE A 290 35.70 -35.78 -29.16
CA PHE A 290 35.16 -37.10 -28.94
C PHE A 290 33.65 -36.99 -29.09
N GLU A 291 33.12 -37.57 -30.16
CA GLU A 291 31.70 -37.92 -30.26
C GLU A 291 31.35 -38.74 -29.02
N PHE A 292 30.56 -38.18 -28.12
CA PHE A 292 29.98 -38.92 -27.02
C PHE A 292 28.55 -39.28 -27.40
N ASP A 293 28.31 -40.60 -27.41
CA ASP A 293 27.04 -41.26 -27.60
C ASP A 293 25.98 -40.71 -26.61
N ASP A 294 24.79 -40.44 -27.13
CA ASP A 294 23.73 -39.58 -26.59
C ASP A 294 22.84 -40.31 -25.55
N THR A 295 23.41 -41.22 -24.76
CA THR A 295 22.63 -42.26 -24.07
C THR A 295 22.66 -42.27 -22.55
N ASP A 296 23.54 -41.52 -21.87
CA ASP A 296 23.64 -41.58 -20.39
C ASP A 296 23.45 -40.25 -19.62
N LEU A 297 23.01 -39.16 -20.28
CA LEU A 297 22.80 -37.85 -19.63
C LEU A 297 21.35 -37.56 -19.16
N GLN A 298 20.47 -38.55 -19.10
CA GLN A 298 19.05 -38.35 -18.74
C GLN A 298 18.70 -38.51 -17.25
N SER A 299 19.67 -38.59 -16.34
CA SER A 299 19.38 -38.82 -14.91
C SER A 299 19.63 -37.64 -13.97
N ASP A 300 19.93 -36.45 -14.50
CA ASP A 300 20.04 -35.24 -13.67
C ASP A 300 19.31 -34.05 -14.32
N ASP A 301 18.06 -33.84 -13.92
CA ASP A 301 17.16 -32.75 -14.34
C ASP A 301 17.75 -31.34 -14.15
N ASN A 302 18.93 -31.21 -13.52
CA ASN A 302 19.64 -29.95 -13.32
C ASN A 302 20.57 -29.53 -14.47
N ILE A 303 20.84 -30.42 -15.45
CA ILE A 303 21.79 -30.14 -16.56
C ILE A 303 21.07 -29.53 -17.77
N SER A 304 19.82 -29.91 -18.03
CA SER A 304 19.04 -29.46 -19.20
C SER A 304 18.82 -27.94 -19.24
N GLU A 305 18.70 -27.29 -18.08
CA GLU A 305 18.49 -25.83 -18.01
C GLU A 305 19.79 -25.01 -18.21
N TYR A 306 20.96 -25.58 -17.88
CA TYR A 306 22.25 -24.90 -18.08
C TYR A 306 22.73 -24.98 -19.54
N ALA A 307 22.44 -26.09 -20.23
CA ALA A 307 22.74 -26.25 -21.66
C ALA A 307 22.03 -25.19 -22.53
N SER A 308 20.85 -24.70 -22.10
CA SER A 308 20.13 -23.62 -22.79
C SER A 308 20.83 -22.25 -22.73
N ILE A 309 21.79 -22.04 -21.82
CA ILE A 309 22.54 -20.77 -21.71
C ILE A 309 23.77 -20.80 -22.63
N VAL A 310 24.42 -21.96 -22.77
CA VAL A 310 25.62 -22.12 -23.61
C VAL A 310 25.28 -22.16 -25.11
N SER A 311 24.08 -22.63 -25.50
CA SER A 311 23.63 -22.55 -26.90
C SER A 311 23.19 -21.15 -27.35
N ALA A 312 23.14 -20.15 -26.47
CA ALA A 312 22.67 -18.81 -26.80
C ALA A 312 23.74 -17.90 -27.44
N SER A 313 25.02 -18.28 -27.42
CA SER A 313 26.09 -17.53 -28.11
C SER A 313 26.14 -17.77 -29.63
N SER A 314 25.33 -18.71 -30.13
CA SER A 314 25.21 -19.03 -31.55
C SER A 314 23.75 -18.90 -31.96
N MET A 315 23.24 -17.67 -32.09
CA MET A 315 22.15 -17.26 -33.00
C MET A 315 21.66 -15.86 -32.64
N ALA A 316 22.10 -14.88 -33.42
CA ALA A 316 21.47 -13.58 -33.50
C ALA A 316 19.99 -13.72 -33.93
N THR A 317 19.05 -13.73 -32.98
CA THR A 317 17.64 -13.33 -33.21
C THR A 317 17.03 -12.79 -31.91
N SER A 318 16.80 -11.48 -31.86
CA SER A 318 16.30 -10.74 -30.69
C SER A 318 14.77 -10.69 -30.58
N SER A 319 14.01 -11.66 -31.11
CA SER A 319 12.55 -11.46 -31.31
C SER A 319 11.59 -12.54 -30.79
N SER A 320 12.01 -13.61 -30.09
CA SER A 320 11.08 -14.72 -29.77
C SER A 320 10.87 -15.06 -28.28
N ARG A 321 11.47 -14.32 -27.32
CA ARG A 321 11.35 -14.66 -25.88
C ARG A 321 10.19 -13.99 -25.14
N ASN A 322 9.49 -13.02 -25.73
CA ASN A 322 8.44 -12.26 -25.02
C ASN A 322 7.02 -12.89 -25.03
N SER A 323 6.82 -14.05 -25.65
CA SER A 323 5.47 -14.59 -25.93
C SER A 323 5.04 -15.81 -25.10
N ARG A 324 5.80 -16.23 -24.08
CA ARG A 324 5.45 -17.39 -23.22
C ARG A 324 5.07 -17.07 -21.78
N SER A 325 4.93 -15.79 -21.43
CA SER A 325 4.69 -15.34 -20.04
C SER A 325 3.21 -15.41 -19.59
N SER A 326 2.24 -15.64 -20.46
CA SER A 326 0.81 -15.46 -20.14
C SER A 326 0.06 -16.72 -19.64
N THR A 327 0.74 -17.85 -19.47
CA THR A 327 0.08 -19.16 -19.18
C THR A 327 0.57 -19.88 -17.93
N ILE A 328 1.26 -19.21 -17.01
CA ILE A 328 1.59 -19.80 -15.70
C ILE A 328 0.47 -19.47 -14.72
N SER A 329 -0.21 -20.50 -14.21
CA SER A 329 -1.23 -20.35 -13.16
C SER A 329 -0.65 -19.64 -11.93
N SER A 330 -1.46 -18.84 -11.25
CA SER A 330 -1.05 -18.08 -10.04
C SER A 330 -0.36 -18.97 -8.98
N ARG A 331 -0.74 -20.24 -8.91
CA ARG A 331 -0.14 -21.25 -8.02
C ARG A 331 1.29 -21.63 -8.43
N ASN A 332 1.58 -21.77 -9.71
CA ASN A 332 2.92 -22.07 -10.20
C ASN A 332 3.85 -20.85 -10.11
N ARG A 333 3.35 -19.64 -10.36
CA ARG A 333 4.10 -18.40 -10.12
C ARG A 333 4.54 -18.30 -8.67
N ARG A 334 3.63 -18.53 -7.71
CA ARG A 334 3.97 -18.55 -6.27
C ARG A 334 5.02 -19.61 -5.92
N LYS A 335 5.02 -20.78 -6.57
CA LYS A 335 6.03 -21.83 -6.35
C LYS A 335 7.41 -21.40 -6.84
N LEU A 336 7.52 -20.80 -8.03
CA LEU A 336 8.77 -20.27 -8.56
C LEU A 336 9.31 -19.13 -7.68
N GLU A 337 8.46 -18.18 -7.29
CA GLU A 337 8.85 -17.09 -6.40
C GLU A 337 9.38 -17.58 -5.04
N ARG A 338 8.83 -18.68 -4.51
CA ARG A 338 9.37 -19.33 -3.29
C ARG A 338 10.76 -19.93 -3.50
N LYS A 339 11.06 -20.46 -4.70
CA LYS A 339 12.40 -20.98 -5.01
C LYS A 339 13.44 -19.86 -5.04
N LYS A 340 13.08 -18.67 -5.56
CA LYS A 340 13.95 -17.48 -5.59
C LYS A 340 14.27 -16.88 -4.21
N ILE A 341 13.60 -17.34 -3.16
CA ILE A 341 13.84 -16.92 -1.76
C ILE A 341 14.66 -17.98 -1.01
N ASN A 342 14.79 -19.19 -1.56
CA ASN A 342 15.39 -20.30 -0.85
C ASN A 342 16.93 -20.20 -0.87
N LEU A 343 17.52 -20.04 0.31
CA LEU A 343 18.98 -19.98 0.53
C LEU A 343 19.65 -21.37 0.54
N ARG A 344 18.95 -22.44 0.17
CA ARG A 344 19.50 -23.80 0.16
C ARG A 344 20.70 -23.89 -0.80
N PRO A 345 21.88 -24.32 -0.32
CA PRO A 345 23.04 -24.54 -1.16
C PRO A 345 22.77 -25.50 -2.32
N GLY A 346 23.19 -25.14 -3.53
CA GLY A 346 23.04 -25.92 -4.75
C GLY A 346 21.71 -25.69 -5.49
N SER A 347 20.87 -24.76 -5.05
CA SER A 347 19.64 -24.41 -5.79
C SER A 347 19.96 -23.60 -7.05
N VAL A 348 19.17 -23.80 -8.11
CA VAL A 348 19.28 -23.05 -9.38
C VAL A 348 19.25 -21.53 -9.16
N TYR A 349 18.43 -21.05 -8.22
CA TYR A 349 18.23 -19.62 -7.92
C TYR A 349 18.93 -19.15 -6.64
N GLU A 350 19.93 -19.90 -6.16
CA GLU A 350 20.64 -19.58 -4.92
C GLU A 350 21.29 -18.18 -4.98
N ASP A 351 21.83 -17.78 -6.13
CA ASP A 351 22.39 -16.45 -6.35
C ASP A 351 21.35 -15.33 -6.25
N ILE A 352 20.14 -15.52 -6.80
CA ILE A 352 19.03 -14.59 -6.64
C ILE A 352 18.65 -14.45 -5.15
N ALA A 353 18.53 -15.58 -4.45
CA ALA A 353 18.15 -15.60 -3.04
C ALA A 353 19.20 -14.88 -2.17
N LEU A 354 20.49 -15.10 -2.44
CA LEU A 354 21.59 -14.45 -1.74
C LEU A 354 21.63 -12.95 -2.00
N ILE A 355 21.54 -12.51 -3.26
CA ILE A 355 21.55 -11.07 -3.61
C ILE A 355 20.36 -10.36 -2.98
N ARG A 356 19.18 -10.99 -3.00
CA ARG A 356 17.98 -10.48 -2.33
C ARG A 356 18.22 -10.31 -0.82
N GLN A 357 18.81 -11.30 -0.14
CA GLN A 357 19.05 -11.19 1.30
C GLN A 357 20.13 -10.17 1.64
N LEU A 358 21.21 -10.11 0.86
CA LEU A 358 22.25 -9.08 1.01
C LEU A 358 21.66 -7.67 0.84
N TYR A 359 20.74 -7.49 -0.10
CA TYR A 359 20.00 -6.23 -0.25
C TYR A 359 19.19 -5.87 1.00
N LEU A 360 18.41 -6.82 1.52
CA LEU A 360 17.57 -6.59 2.70
C LEU A 360 18.42 -6.26 3.94
N LEU A 361 19.48 -7.02 4.20
CA LEU A 361 20.41 -6.76 5.31
C LEU A 361 21.05 -5.37 5.21
N ALA A 362 21.42 -4.94 4.00
CA ALA A 362 21.96 -3.60 3.78
C ALA A 362 20.91 -2.49 4.00
N MET A 363 19.62 -2.74 3.68
CA MET A 363 18.52 -1.81 3.95
C MET A 363 18.10 -1.73 5.42
N ASP A 364 18.52 -2.69 6.25
CA ASP A 364 18.30 -2.65 7.70
C ASP A 364 19.35 -1.78 8.43
N LEU A 365 20.47 -1.42 7.79
CA LEU A 365 21.51 -0.60 8.42
C LEU A 365 21.03 0.80 8.84
N PRO A 366 20.26 1.56 8.03
CA PRO A 366 19.78 2.88 8.42
C PRO A 366 18.84 2.85 9.64
N SER A 367 17.93 1.87 9.72
CA SER A 367 17.02 1.73 10.87
C SER A 367 17.80 1.36 12.14
N LEU A 368 18.75 0.42 12.03
CA LEU A 368 19.63 0.06 13.13
C LEU A 368 20.45 1.27 13.63
N CYS A 369 20.92 2.12 12.72
CA CYS A 369 21.64 3.33 13.06
C CYS A 369 20.76 4.32 13.85
N GLN A 370 19.50 4.51 13.43
CA GLN A 370 18.54 5.35 14.15
C GLN A 370 18.26 4.81 15.55
N GLU A 371 18.11 3.50 15.71
CA GLU A 371 17.93 2.85 17.02
C GLU A 371 19.16 3.04 17.92
N ILE A 372 20.38 2.83 17.40
CA ILE A 372 21.64 3.06 18.14
C ILE A 372 21.74 4.52 18.58
N ARG A 373 21.38 5.47 17.71
CA ARG A 373 21.41 6.90 18.03
C ARG A 373 20.42 7.25 19.14
N ALA A 374 19.17 6.81 19.02
CA ALA A 374 18.14 7.05 20.04
C ALA A 374 18.54 6.44 21.39
N PHE A 375 19.11 5.23 21.36
CA PHE A 375 19.66 4.59 22.55
C PHE A 375 20.80 5.41 23.18
N SER A 376 21.71 5.94 22.36
CA SER A 376 22.87 6.72 22.83
C SER A 376 22.47 7.96 23.65
N PHE A 377 21.37 8.63 23.27
CA PHE A 377 20.86 9.80 24.00
C PHE A 377 20.12 9.45 25.30
N SER A 378 19.66 8.21 25.44
CA SER A 378 18.90 7.76 26.61
C SER A 378 19.77 7.32 27.80
N LEU A 379 21.10 7.37 27.67
CA LEU A 379 22.00 6.86 28.69
C LEU A 379 22.36 7.92 29.72
N VAL A 380 22.24 7.52 30.99
CA VAL A 380 22.74 8.23 32.16
C VAL A 380 24.15 7.68 32.43
N ASP A 381 25.17 8.54 32.30
CA ASP A 381 26.62 8.47 32.58
C ASP A 381 27.39 7.11 32.54
N ASP A 382 26.87 6.00 33.07
CA ASP A 382 27.60 4.74 33.29
C ASP A 382 27.85 3.87 32.03
N ASN A 383 27.52 4.34 30.83
CA ASN A 383 27.55 3.50 29.61
C ASN A 383 28.30 4.11 28.42
N TYR A 384 29.08 5.18 28.61
CA TYR A 384 29.79 5.84 27.52
C TYR A 384 30.70 4.88 26.73
N GLU A 385 31.45 4.02 27.42
CA GLU A 385 32.35 3.06 26.76
C GLU A 385 31.61 2.03 25.91
N PHE A 386 30.48 1.50 26.40
CA PHE A 386 29.68 0.55 25.64
C PHE A 386 29.08 1.20 24.40
N THR A 387 28.54 2.41 24.53
CA THR A 387 27.97 3.17 23.41
C THR A 387 29.01 3.50 22.36
N LYS A 388 30.21 3.89 22.81
CA LYS A 388 31.36 4.10 21.92
C LYS A 388 31.70 2.81 21.16
N LYS A 389 31.82 1.68 21.87
CA LYS A 389 32.08 0.38 21.25
C LYS A 389 30.99 0.00 20.24
N LEU A 390 29.71 0.09 20.62
CA LEU A 390 28.57 -0.21 19.76
C LEU A 390 28.59 0.63 18.47
N ARG A 391 28.90 1.93 18.59
CA ARG A 391 29.03 2.84 17.46
C ARG A 391 30.21 2.46 16.56
N ASP A 392 31.38 2.19 17.14
CA ASP A 392 32.59 1.88 16.40
C ASP A 392 32.47 0.52 15.67
N ASP A 393 31.85 -0.47 16.33
CA ASP A 393 31.49 -1.77 15.73
C ASP A 393 30.48 -1.58 14.59
N PHE A 394 29.41 -0.80 14.79
CA PHE A 394 28.44 -0.48 13.73
C PHE A 394 29.09 0.22 12.52
N ALA A 395 29.97 1.19 12.76
CA ALA A 395 30.68 1.88 11.68
C ALA A 395 31.55 0.91 10.88
N THR A 396 32.23 -0.02 11.56
CA THR A 396 33.02 -1.08 10.93
C THR A 396 32.15 -1.97 10.02
N ILE A 397 31.00 -2.40 10.51
CA ILE A 397 30.03 -3.21 9.75
C ILE A 397 29.52 -2.43 8.54
N TYR A 398 29.12 -1.17 8.74
CA TYR A 398 28.62 -0.33 7.67
C TYR A 398 29.65 -0.17 6.54
N PHE A 399 30.92 0.14 6.88
CA PHE A 399 31.96 0.29 5.87
C PHE A 399 32.25 -1.03 5.15
N ALA A 400 32.26 -2.15 5.88
CA ALA A 400 32.40 -3.47 5.27
C ALA A 400 31.28 -3.79 4.27
N VAL A 401 30.03 -3.47 4.61
CA VAL A 401 28.88 -3.62 3.71
C VAL A 401 29.01 -2.72 2.49
N ARG A 402 29.31 -1.43 2.69
CA ARG A 402 29.52 -0.45 1.62
C ARG A 402 30.60 -0.90 0.64
N ASP A 403 31.73 -1.37 1.17
CA ASP A 403 32.87 -1.79 0.36
C ASP A 403 32.63 -3.14 -0.35
N ALA A 404 31.68 -3.94 0.14
CA ALA A 404 31.22 -5.17 -0.52
C ALA A 404 30.22 -4.92 -1.66
N ILE A 405 29.50 -3.80 -1.67
CA ILE A 405 28.48 -3.48 -2.71
C ILE A 405 29.03 -3.64 -4.14
N PRO A 406 30.19 -3.05 -4.51
CA PRO A 406 30.73 -3.19 -5.87
C PRO A 406 31.12 -4.63 -6.24
N ARG A 407 31.36 -5.49 -5.25
CA ARG A 407 31.66 -6.92 -5.48
C ARG A 407 30.38 -7.72 -5.72
N ILE A 408 29.27 -7.35 -5.08
CA ILE A 408 27.98 -8.00 -5.22
C ILE A 408 27.27 -7.50 -6.50
N TRP A 409 27.11 -6.18 -6.64
CA TRP A 409 26.56 -5.51 -7.83
C TRP A 409 27.71 -4.93 -8.68
N SER A 410 28.49 -5.80 -9.30
CA SER A 410 29.57 -5.39 -10.19
C SER A 410 29.04 -4.68 -11.45
N ASN A 411 29.90 -3.93 -12.15
CA ASN A 411 29.53 -3.29 -13.42
C ASN A 411 28.96 -4.30 -14.42
N ILE A 412 29.53 -5.49 -14.48
CA ILE A 412 29.05 -6.63 -15.29
C ILE A 412 27.60 -6.98 -14.93
N PHE A 413 27.28 -7.11 -13.63
CA PHE A 413 25.93 -7.40 -13.17
C PHE A 413 24.94 -6.26 -13.48
N LEU A 414 25.38 -5.01 -13.36
CA LEU A 414 24.52 -3.84 -13.57
C LEU A 414 24.16 -3.65 -15.04
N HIS A 415 25.17 -3.67 -15.91
CA HIS A 415 25.02 -3.34 -17.33
C HIS A 415 24.62 -4.56 -18.18
N ALA A 416 24.82 -5.78 -17.65
CA ALA A 416 24.53 -7.04 -18.36
C ALA A 416 25.06 -7.02 -19.80
N GLU A 417 26.29 -6.51 -19.97
CA GLU A 417 26.89 -6.41 -21.29
C GLU A 417 27.03 -7.84 -21.88
N PRO A 418 26.53 -8.09 -23.09
CA PRO A 418 26.62 -9.39 -23.71
C PRO A 418 28.06 -9.65 -24.12
N SER A 419 28.85 -10.21 -23.21
CA SER A 419 30.15 -10.79 -23.51
C SER A 419 30.02 -12.31 -23.56
N GLY A 420 30.79 -12.94 -24.45
CA GLY A 420 30.93 -14.40 -24.49
C GLY A 420 31.88 -14.93 -23.41
N ASP A 421 32.37 -14.08 -22.49
CA ASP A 421 33.29 -14.48 -21.44
C ASP A 421 32.54 -15.33 -20.39
N PRO A 422 33.00 -16.58 -20.14
CA PRO A 422 32.47 -17.41 -19.06
C PRO A 422 32.38 -16.70 -17.70
N ALA A 423 33.25 -15.72 -17.43
CA ALA A 423 33.23 -14.95 -16.18
C ALA A 423 31.99 -14.05 -16.06
N ASP A 424 31.58 -13.43 -17.16
CA ASP A 424 30.42 -12.54 -17.19
C ASP A 424 29.11 -13.33 -17.13
N ILE A 425 29.07 -14.47 -17.82
CA ILE A 425 27.94 -15.41 -17.79
C ILE A 425 27.73 -15.96 -16.37
N ALA A 426 28.80 -16.26 -15.64
CA ALA A 426 28.72 -16.73 -14.25
C ALA A 426 28.11 -15.69 -13.29
N VAL A 427 28.24 -14.40 -13.61
CA VAL A 427 27.70 -13.27 -12.83
C VAL A 427 26.25 -12.96 -13.22
N ILE A 428 25.90 -13.01 -14.51
CA ILE A 428 24.61 -12.56 -15.05
C ILE A 428 23.59 -13.70 -15.19
N GLY A 429 23.99 -14.98 -15.07
CA GLY A 429 23.21 -16.14 -15.50
C GLY A 429 21.73 -16.21 -15.08
N ASN A 430 21.37 -15.70 -13.88
CA ASN A 430 19.99 -15.69 -13.38
C ASN A 430 19.40 -14.27 -13.22
N ARG A 431 20.07 -13.25 -13.73
CA ARG A 431 19.71 -11.84 -13.54
C ARG A 431 18.32 -11.51 -14.10
N ASP A 432 17.97 -12.05 -15.27
CA ASP A 432 16.69 -11.76 -15.94
C ASP A 432 15.47 -12.25 -15.16
N GLU A 433 15.68 -13.20 -14.23
CA GLU A 433 14.63 -13.72 -13.36
C GLU A 433 14.49 -12.95 -12.04
N MET A 434 15.38 -12.01 -11.75
CA MET A 434 15.40 -11.23 -10.51
C MET A 434 14.37 -10.09 -10.55
N ASP A 435 13.74 -9.81 -9.40
CA ASP A 435 12.87 -8.64 -9.28
C ASP A 435 13.66 -7.35 -9.50
N LYS A 436 13.05 -6.39 -10.21
CA LYS A 436 13.68 -5.12 -10.59
C LYS A 436 14.33 -4.37 -9.42
N GLN A 437 13.75 -4.47 -8.22
CA GLN A 437 14.26 -3.80 -7.02
C GLN A 437 15.64 -4.28 -6.56
N PHE A 438 16.02 -5.53 -6.87
CA PHE A 438 17.29 -6.13 -6.44
C PHE A 438 18.39 -6.05 -7.52
N LEU A 439 18.04 -5.60 -8.74
CA LEU A 439 19.00 -5.41 -9.83
C LEU A 439 19.97 -4.26 -9.56
N THR A 440 19.52 -3.26 -8.80
CA THR A 440 20.33 -2.11 -8.39
C THR A 440 20.75 -2.25 -6.93
N PRO A 441 21.96 -1.82 -6.56
CA PRO A 441 22.41 -1.87 -5.19
C PRO A 441 21.54 -0.97 -4.29
N PRO A 442 21.47 -1.29 -2.99
CA PRO A 442 20.84 -0.43 -2.00
C PRO A 442 21.55 0.93 -1.96
N GLN A 443 20.78 2.02 -1.92
CA GLN A 443 21.34 3.36 -1.71
C GLN A 443 21.65 3.55 -0.23
N LEU A 444 22.90 3.34 0.16
CA LEU A 444 23.35 3.65 1.51
C LEU A 444 23.63 5.15 1.63
N GLU A 445 23.04 5.82 2.62
CA GLU A 445 23.28 7.23 2.89
C GLU A 445 24.69 7.45 3.44
N LYS A 446 25.38 8.54 3.02
CA LYS A 446 26.76 8.80 3.47
C LYS A 446 26.83 8.83 4.99
N LEU A 447 27.73 8.02 5.56
CA LEU A 447 27.97 7.97 7.01
C LEU A 447 28.46 9.31 7.60
N SER A 448 28.93 10.25 6.75
CA SER A 448 29.27 11.62 7.16
C SER A 448 28.09 12.41 7.75
N ASN A 449 26.85 12.00 7.44
CA ASN A 449 25.65 12.57 8.07
C ASN A 449 25.40 12.02 9.49
N TRP A 450 26.27 11.13 9.96
CA TRP A 450 26.09 10.30 11.15
C TRP A 450 27.26 10.44 12.13
N HIS A 451 27.96 11.58 12.11
CA HIS A 451 28.90 11.97 13.17
C HIS A 451 28.11 12.49 14.38
N TRP A 452 28.23 11.80 15.52
CA TRP A 452 27.70 12.19 16.83
C TRP A 452 28.84 12.53 17.77
#